data_AF-A0A376W381-F1
#
_entry.id   AF-A0A376W381-F1
#
_cell.length_a   1.000
_cell.length_b   1.000
_cell.length_c   1.000
_cell.angle_alpha   90.00
_cell.angle_beta   90.00
_cell.angle_gamma   90.00
#
_symmetry.space_group_name_H-M   'P 1'
#
loop_
_entity.id
_entity.type
_entity.pdbx_description
1 polymer ?
#
loop_
_entity_poly.entity_id
_entity_poly.type
_entity_poly.pdbx_seq_one_letter_code
_entity_poly.pdbx_strand_id
1 'polypeptide(L)'
;MYTTRRVFVTRWYAWNWLRKRHLSDTSQRGDNRFVRVSWDEALDMFYEELERVQKTHGPSALLTASGWQSTGMFHNASGMLAKAIALHGNSVGTGGDYSTGAAQVILPRVVGSMEVYEQQTSWPLVLQNSKTIVLWGSDLLKNQQANWWCPDHDVYEYYEQLKAKSPPVKLRSSASIRLLHPPMSIWGASM
;
A
#
# COMPACT_ATOMS: atom_id res chain seq x y z
N MET A 1 -14.40 -5.49 -31.49
CA MET A 1 -13.72 -6.51 -30.66
C MET A 1 -12.32 -5.95 -30.34
N TYR A 2 -12.19 -5.20 -29.25
CA TYR A 2 -10.92 -4.60 -28.88
C TYR A 2 -10.03 -5.67 -28.25
N THR A 3 -8.99 -6.08 -28.97
CA THR A 3 -7.90 -6.91 -28.44
C THR A 3 -7.12 -6.06 -27.44
N THR A 4 -7.47 -6.16 -26.17
CA THR A 4 -6.61 -5.73 -25.07
C THR A 4 -5.33 -6.55 -25.22
N ARG A 5 -4.26 -5.93 -25.74
CA ARG A 5 -2.92 -6.50 -25.65
C ARG A 5 -2.60 -6.59 -24.16
N ARG A 6 -2.83 -7.77 -23.58
CA ARG A 6 -2.31 -8.12 -22.27
C ARG A 6 -0.82 -7.80 -22.29
N VAL A 7 -0.38 -6.92 -21.39
CA VAL A 7 1.04 -6.69 -21.12
C VAL A 7 1.54 -7.98 -20.45
N PHE A 8 1.86 -8.98 -21.27
CA PHE A 8 2.42 -10.23 -20.82
C PHE A 8 3.87 -9.98 -20.40
N VAL A 9 4.12 -10.07 -19.09
CA VAL A 9 5.39 -10.42 -18.42
C VAL A 9 6.63 -10.19 -19.30
N THR A 10 7.16 -8.99 -19.27
CA THR A 10 8.28 -8.64 -20.14
C THR A 10 9.62 -8.65 -19.41
N ARG A 11 10.58 -9.42 -19.93
CA ARG A 11 11.98 -9.49 -19.47
C ARG A 11 12.86 -8.55 -20.32
N TRP A 12 12.97 -7.32 -19.86
CA TRP A 12 13.71 -6.25 -20.54
C TRP A 12 14.79 -5.74 -19.60
N TYR A 13 16.04 -5.77 -20.04
CA TYR A 13 17.16 -5.17 -19.30
C TYR A 13 17.61 -3.89 -19.98
N ALA A 14 17.98 -2.90 -19.18
CA ALA A 14 18.54 -1.66 -19.71
C ALA A 14 19.77 -2.00 -20.55
N TRP A 15 19.84 -1.47 -21.78
CA TRP A 15 20.87 -1.83 -22.75
C TRP A 15 22.29 -1.61 -22.21
N ASN A 16 22.52 -0.49 -21.51
CA ASN A 16 23.83 -0.17 -20.94
C ASN A 16 24.19 -1.13 -19.80
N TRP A 17 23.22 -1.52 -18.98
CA TRP A 17 23.41 -2.50 -17.90
C TRP A 17 23.75 -3.88 -18.45
N LEU A 18 23.08 -4.32 -19.52
CA LEU A 18 23.38 -5.61 -20.14
C LEU A 18 24.85 -5.69 -20.63
N ARG A 19 25.41 -4.57 -21.10
CA ARG A 19 26.80 -4.51 -21.59
C ARG A 19 27.85 -4.37 -20.49
N LYS A 20 27.55 -3.62 -19.44
CA LYS A 20 28.53 -3.20 -18.43
C LYS A 20 28.27 -3.72 -17.01
N ARG A 21 27.16 -4.45 -16.81
CA ARG A 21 26.73 -4.96 -15.49
C ARG A 21 26.70 -3.84 -14.44
N HIS A 22 27.17 -4.12 -13.23
CA HIS A 22 27.30 -3.16 -12.14
C HIS A 22 28.21 -1.95 -12.46
N LEU A 23 29.00 -1.98 -13.55
CA LEU A 23 29.82 -0.86 -14.03
C LEU A 23 29.07 0.03 -15.05
N SER A 24 27.76 -0.19 -15.25
CA SER A 24 26.95 0.66 -16.12
C SER A 24 26.81 2.07 -15.58
N ASP A 25 26.80 3.06 -16.47
CA ASP A 25 26.54 4.46 -16.12
C ASP A 25 25.09 4.63 -15.63
N THR A 26 24.96 4.95 -14.34
CA THR A 26 23.67 5.06 -13.64
C THR A 26 22.90 6.32 -14.00
N SER A 27 23.56 7.35 -14.57
CA SER A 27 22.89 8.58 -15.02
C SER A 27 21.94 8.35 -16.20
N GLN A 28 22.10 7.22 -16.90
CA GLN A 28 21.25 6.84 -18.04
C GLN A 28 20.00 6.04 -17.63
N ARG A 29 19.81 5.74 -16.34
CA ARG A 29 18.60 5.05 -15.86
C ARG A 29 17.37 5.91 -16.13
N GLY A 30 16.35 5.34 -16.80
CA GLY A 30 15.13 6.04 -17.19
C GLY A 30 15.09 6.49 -18.65
N ASP A 31 16.14 6.24 -19.44
CA ASP A 31 16.22 6.58 -20.86
C ASP A 31 15.39 5.67 -21.81
N ASN A 32 14.69 4.68 -21.26
CA ASN A 32 13.82 3.72 -21.94
C ASN A 32 14.48 2.83 -23.02
N ARG A 33 15.81 2.64 -23.00
CA ARG A 33 16.51 1.74 -23.92
C ARG A 33 16.67 0.35 -23.33
N PHE A 34 15.89 -0.60 -23.83
CA PHE A 34 15.86 -1.98 -23.33
C PHE A 34 16.17 -3.04 -24.39
N VAL A 35 16.74 -4.15 -23.93
CA VAL A 35 16.97 -5.36 -24.72
C VAL A 35 16.19 -6.52 -24.10
N ARG A 36 15.49 -7.28 -24.95
CA ARG A 36 14.80 -8.49 -24.53
C ARG A 36 15.81 -9.62 -24.41
N VAL A 37 15.79 -10.30 -23.28
CA VAL A 37 16.64 -11.48 -23.00
C VAL A 37 15.79 -12.73 -22.94
N SER A 38 16.34 -13.91 -22.65
CA SER A 38 15.61 -15.12 -22.25
C SER A 38 15.23 -15.07 -20.75
N TRP A 39 14.46 -16.04 -20.26
CA TRP A 39 14.22 -16.15 -18.81
C TRP A 39 15.43 -16.67 -18.07
N ASP A 40 16.13 -17.63 -18.65
CA ASP A 40 17.34 -18.22 -18.08
C ASP A 40 18.41 -17.12 -17.91
N GLU A 41 18.63 -16.30 -18.94
CA GLU A 41 19.55 -15.16 -18.88
C GLU A 41 19.14 -14.18 -17.78
N ALA A 42 17.84 -13.88 -17.64
CA ALA A 42 17.35 -12.96 -16.61
C ALA A 42 17.61 -13.49 -15.18
N LEU A 43 17.37 -14.79 -14.98
CA LEU A 43 17.54 -15.45 -13.69
C LEU A 43 19.02 -15.61 -13.32
N ASP A 44 19.86 -15.98 -14.29
CA ASP A 44 21.32 -16.06 -14.09
C ASP A 44 21.88 -14.70 -13.69
N MET A 45 21.52 -13.65 -14.43
CA MET A 45 21.94 -12.27 -14.12
C MET A 45 21.46 -11.79 -12.75
N PHE A 46 20.26 -12.19 -12.32
CA PHE A 46 19.74 -11.88 -11.00
C PHE A 46 20.52 -12.60 -9.90
N TYR A 47 20.76 -13.90 -10.06
CA TYR A 47 21.54 -14.71 -9.13
C TYR A 47 22.99 -14.21 -9.00
N GLU A 48 23.66 -13.94 -10.13
CA GLU A 48 25.04 -13.42 -10.16
C GLU A 48 25.18 -12.11 -9.38
N GLU A 49 24.23 -11.19 -9.51
CA GLU A 49 24.28 -9.92 -8.78
C GLU A 49 23.96 -10.08 -7.30
N LEU A 50 23.02 -10.97 -6.92
CA LEU A 50 22.81 -11.31 -5.52
C LEU A 50 24.09 -11.88 -4.91
N GLU A 51 24.73 -12.84 -5.59
CA GLU A 51 25.96 -13.47 -5.16
C GLU A 51 27.10 -12.45 -5.04
N ARG A 52 27.26 -11.57 -6.04
CA ARG A 52 28.27 -10.50 -6.03
C ARG A 52 28.07 -9.56 -4.85
N VAL A 53 26.85 -9.06 -4.65
CA VAL A 53 26.55 -8.09 -3.57
C VAL A 53 26.80 -8.72 -2.21
N GLN A 54 26.30 -9.94 -1.97
CA GLN A 54 26.50 -10.64 -0.70
C GLN A 54 27.98 -10.92 -0.43
N LYS A 55 28.73 -11.44 -1.41
CA LYS A 55 30.16 -11.76 -1.23
C LYS A 55 31.05 -10.52 -1.07
N THR A 56 30.74 -9.45 -1.78
CA THR A 56 31.61 -8.25 -1.83
C THR A 56 31.31 -7.27 -0.71
N HIS A 57 30.03 -7.12 -0.34
CA HIS A 57 29.57 -6.06 0.56
C HIS A 57 28.81 -6.59 1.77
N GLY A 58 28.44 -7.87 1.79
CA GLY A 58 27.65 -8.47 2.85
C GLY A 58 26.17 -8.09 2.81
N PRO A 59 25.39 -8.57 3.79
CA PRO A 59 23.94 -8.46 3.79
C PRO A 59 23.41 -7.04 3.99
N SER A 60 24.23 -6.13 4.53
CA SER A 60 23.85 -4.71 4.73
C SER A 60 23.74 -3.93 3.42
N ALA A 61 24.27 -4.45 2.31
CA ALA A 61 24.23 -3.82 0.99
C ALA A 61 23.04 -4.27 0.13
N LEU A 62 22.17 -5.14 0.65
CA LEU A 62 20.98 -5.63 -0.05
C LEU A 62 19.73 -5.16 0.70
N LEU A 63 18.86 -4.40 0.03
CA LEU A 63 17.58 -3.95 0.58
C LEU A 63 16.44 -4.79 -0.01
N THR A 64 15.62 -5.38 0.86
CA THR A 64 14.40 -6.09 0.48
C THR A 64 13.20 -5.35 1.04
N ALA A 65 12.39 -4.77 0.15
CA ALA A 65 11.18 -4.04 0.51
C ALA A 65 10.10 -4.22 -0.56
N SER A 66 8.84 -4.06 -0.16
CA SER A 66 7.68 -4.13 -1.05
C SER A 66 6.58 -3.21 -0.52
N GLY A 67 5.53 -3.00 -1.33
CA GLY A 67 4.38 -2.15 -1.00
C GLY A 67 3.05 -2.85 -1.23
N TRP A 68 2.04 -2.07 -1.64
CA TRP A 68 0.74 -2.61 -2.05
C TRP A 68 0.89 -3.66 -3.16
N GLN A 69 0.14 -4.75 -3.02
CA GLN A 69 0.15 -5.89 -3.93
C GLN A 69 -1.27 -6.42 -4.11
N SER A 70 -1.45 -7.33 -5.07
CA SER A 70 -2.73 -8.02 -5.24
C SER A 70 -3.02 -8.95 -4.06
N THR A 71 -4.29 -9.13 -3.74
CA THR A 71 -4.75 -10.00 -2.66
C THR A 71 -4.58 -11.47 -3.02
N GLY A 72 -4.04 -12.27 -2.09
CA GLY A 72 -3.97 -13.71 -2.23
C GLY A 72 -3.02 -14.34 -1.20
N MET A 73 -3.39 -15.52 -0.67
CA MET A 73 -2.55 -16.24 0.29
C MET A 73 -1.29 -16.80 -0.38
N PHE A 74 -1.47 -17.47 -1.52
CA PHE A 74 -0.39 -18.16 -2.21
C PHE A 74 0.44 -17.21 -3.07
N HIS A 75 -0.22 -16.41 -3.92
CA HIS A 75 0.43 -15.41 -4.78
C HIS A 75 0.70 -14.08 -4.05
N ASN A 76 1.35 -14.16 -2.89
CA ASN A 76 1.79 -13.00 -2.10
C ASN A 76 3.18 -12.56 -2.57
N ALA A 77 3.25 -11.55 -3.44
CA ALA A 77 4.49 -11.06 -4.04
C ALA A 77 5.53 -10.63 -2.99
N SER A 78 5.14 -9.91 -1.95
CA SER A 78 6.03 -9.45 -0.87
C SER A 78 6.65 -10.63 -0.11
N GLY A 79 5.82 -11.62 0.26
CA GLY A 79 6.27 -12.83 0.95
C GLY A 79 7.16 -13.71 0.07
N MET A 80 6.82 -13.84 -1.22
CA MET A 80 7.62 -14.60 -2.19
C MET A 80 8.98 -13.93 -2.43
N LEU A 81 9.04 -12.60 -2.56
CA LEU A 81 10.29 -11.84 -2.65
C LEU A 81 11.15 -12.05 -1.40
N ALA A 82 10.57 -11.83 -0.21
CA ALA A 82 11.29 -12.00 1.06
C ALA A 82 11.85 -13.42 1.20
N LYS A 83 11.05 -14.43 0.85
CA LYS A 83 11.48 -15.83 0.85
C LYS A 83 12.60 -16.10 -0.16
N ALA A 84 12.49 -15.61 -1.39
CA ALA A 84 13.49 -15.82 -2.43
C ALA A 84 14.85 -15.21 -2.04
N ILE A 85 14.86 -13.99 -1.50
CA ILE A 85 16.08 -13.35 -1.02
C ILE A 85 16.65 -14.08 0.20
N ALA A 86 15.79 -14.46 1.17
CA ALA A 86 16.22 -15.17 2.37
C ALA A 86 16.85 -16.56 2.10
N LEU A 87 16.45 -17.23 1.01
CA LEU A 87 17.08 -18.48 0.55
C LEU A 87 18.50 -18.27 0.02
N HIS A 88 18.84 -17.06 -0.44
CA HIS A 88 20.17 -16.71 -0.90
C HIS A 88 21.05 -16.16 0.23
N GLY A 89 20.49 -15.28 1.07
CA GLY A 89 21.21 -14.69 2.20
C GLY A 89 20.41 -13.64 2.96
N ASN A 90 21.05 -12.96 3.90
CA ASN A 90 20.41 -11.92 4.69
C ASN A 90 20.31 -10.59 3.91
N SER A 91 19.31 -9.78 4.24
CA SER A 91 19.13 -8.45 3.65
C SER A 91 18.62 -7.46 4.70
N VAL A 92 18.81 -6.17 4.43
CA VAL A 92 18.16 -5.08 5.17
C VAL A 92 16.68 -5.04 4.81
N GLY A 93 15.83 -4.88 5.82
CA GLY A 93 14.40 -4.64 5.67
C GLY A 93 14.01 -3.21 6.05
N THR A 94 12.71 -2.90 5.97
CA THR A 94 12.13 -1.62 6.37
C THR A 94 11.23 -1.78 7.60
N GLY A 95 11.12 -0.73 8.41
CA GLY A 95 10.19 -0.66 9.55
C GLY A 95 9.09 0.38 9.33
N GLY A 96 7.87 0.08 9.76
CA GLY A 96 6.69 0.94 9.60
C GLY A 96 6.15 0.99 8.17
N ASP A 97 5.27 1.96 7.92
CA ASP A 97 4.67 2.21 6.62
C ASP A 97 4.39 3.70 6.37
N TYR A 98 4.08 4.04 5.12
CA TYR A 98 3.77 5.40 4.70
C TYR A 98 2.41 5.92 5.20
N SER A 99 1.52 5.04 5.66
CA SER A 99 0.17 5.41 6.08
C SER A 99 0.17 5.99 7.49
N THR A 100 0.87 5.35 8.42
CA THR A 100 0.76 5.66 9.86
C THR A 100 2.10 5.67 10.61
N GLY A 101 3.22 5.85 9.90
CA GLY A 101 4.58 5.74 10.48
C GLY A 101 4.83 6.53 11.78
N ALA A 102 4.29 7.75 11.91
CA ALA A 102 4.40 8.51 13.16
C ALA A 102 3.48 7.98 14.27
N ALA A 103 2.22 7.65 13.92
CA ALA A 103 1.21 7.16 14.86
C ALA A 103 1.62 5.82 15.50
N GLN A 104 2.17 4.90 14.69
CA GLN A 104 2.67 3.60 15.16
C GLN A 104 3.77 3.72 16.22
N VAL A 105 4.52 4.83 16.24
CA VAL A 105 5.60 5.06 17.22
C VAL A 105 5.07 5.71 18.49
N ILE A 106 4.17 6.69 18.38
CA ILE A 106 3.69 7.45 19.55
C ILE A 106 2.59 6.72 20.31
N LEU A 107 1.64 6.06 19.65
CA LEU A 107 0.45 5.49 20.30
C LEU A 107 0.77 4.40 21.33
N PRO A 108 1.73 3.47 21.10
CA PRO A 108 2.10 2.49 22.13
C PRO A 108 2.61 3.12 23.43
N ARG A 109 3.13 4.35 23.37
CA ARG A 109 3.61 5.09 24.55
C ARG A 109 2.50 5.85 25.29
N VAL A 110 1.38 6.08 24.63
CA VAL A 110 0.24 6.86 25.17
C VAL A 110 -0.87 5.93 25.63
N VAL A 111 -1.26 4.95 24.79
CA VAL A 111 -2.40 4.07 25.02
C VAL A 111 -2.03 2.59 25.12
N GLY A 112 -0.74 2.24 24.96
CA GLY A 112 -0.26 0.87 25.13
C GLY A 112 -0.47 -0.04 23.91
N SER A 113 -1.04 0.48 22.82
CA SER A 113 -1.26 -0.26 21.57
C SER A 113 -1.02 0.58 20.31
N MET A 114 -1.05 -0.06 19.15
CA MET A 114 -0.86 0.59 17.85
C MET A 114 -2.11 1.36 17.40
N GLU A 115 -3.30 0.89 17.76
CA GLU A 115 -4.65 1.42 17.50
C GLU A 115 -5.06 1.51 16.02
N VAL A 116 -4.18 2.02 15.15
CA VAL A 116 -4.51 2.43 13.77
C VAL A 116 -4.94 1.29 12.84
N TYR A 117 -4.65 0.04 13.22
CA TYR A 117 -5.02 -1.17 12.47
C TYR A 117 -5.84 -2.15 13.31
N GLU A 118 -6.42 -1.69 14.41
CA GLU A 118 -7.22 -2.52 15.31
C GLU A 118 -8.71 -2.42 15.02
N GLN A 119 -9.47 -3.39 15.51
CA GLN A 119 -10.91 -3.40 15.34
C GLN A 119 -11.56 -2.24 16.10
N GLN A 120 -12.41 -1.50 15.40
CA GLN A 120 -13.12 -0.35 15.96
C GLN A 120 -14.46 -0.76 16.60
N THR A 121 -15.05 0.15 17.38
CA THR A 121 -16.42 -0.03 17.91
C THR A 121 -17.40 -0.27 16.77
N SER A 122 -18.29 -1.25 16.93
CA SER A 122 -19.21 -1.65 15.87
C SER A 122 -20.19 -0.54 15.48
N TRP A 123 -20.50 -0.43 14.19
CA TRP A 123 -21.42 0.57 13.66
C TRP A 123 -22.80 0.57 14.33
N PRO A 124 -23.44 -0.58 14.64
CA PRO A 124 -24.70 -0.58 15.38
C PRO A 124 -24.62 0.15 16.73
N LEU A 125 -23.52 -0.02 17.48
CA LEU A 125 -23.33 0.67 18.76
C LEU A 125 -23.08 2.17 18.57
N VAL A 126 -22.30 2.55 17.55
CA VAL A 126 -22.09 3.96 17.18
C VAL A 126 -23.43 4.61 16.82
N LEU A 127 -24.23 3.95 15.99
CA LEU A 127 -25.57 4.40 15.59
C LEU A 127 -26.54 4.46 16.76
N GLN A 128 -26.47 3.55 17.72
CA GLN A 128 -27.37 3.59 18.88
C GLN A 128 -27.01 4.72 19.86
N ASN A 129 -25.71 4.93 20.12
CA ASN A 129 -25.28 5.70 21.29
C ASN A 129 -24.73 7.09 20.96
N SER A 130 -24.30 7.35 19.72
CA SER A 130 -23.66 8.61 19.36
C SER A 130 -24.68 9.72 19.11
N LYS A 131 -24.45 10.88 19.74
CA LYS A 131 -25.18 12.14 19.47
C LYS A 131 -24.44 13.05 18.49
N THR A 132 -23.11 12.96 18.45
CA THR A 132 -22.24 13.73 17.57
C THR A 132 -21.14 12.81 17.03
N ILE A 133 -20.84 12.91 15.74
CA ILE A 133 -19.71 12.25 15.09
C ILE A 133 -18.83 13.34 14.47
N VAL A 134 -17.52 13.27 14.72
CA VAL A 134 -16.55 14.21 14.17
C VAL A 134 -15.60 13.44 13.25
N LEU A 135 -15.56 13.83 11.97
CA LEU A 135 -14.61 13.31 11.00
C LEU A 135 -13.41 14.24 10.95
N TRP A 136 -12.34 13.84 11.63
CA TRP A 136 -11.12 14.61 11.68
C TRP A 136 -10.12 14.10 10.66
N GLY A 137 -9.82 14.90 9.64
CA GLY A 137 -8.84 14.54 8.60
C GLY A 137 -9.19 13.28 7.79
N SER A 138 -10.47 12.91 7.71
CA SER A 138 -10.94 11.68 7.05
C SER A 138 -12.08 11.93 6.06
N ASP A 139 -12.08 11.16 4.96
CA ASP A 139 -13.14 11.09 3.96
C ASP A 139 -13.57 9.64 3.79
N LEU A 140 -14.60 9.25 4.55
CA LEU A 140 -15.03 7.85 4.67
C LEU A 140 -15.51 7.26 3.34
N LEU A 141 -16.22 8.03 2.51
CA LEU A 141 -16.78 7.52 1.25
C LEU A 141 -15.71 7.22 0.21
N LYS A 142 -14.64 8.02 0.20
CA LYS A 142 -13.54 7.83 -0.73
C LYS A 142 -12.60 6.73 -0.23
N ASN A 143 -12.22 6.80 1.04
CA ASN A 143 -11.14 6.00 1.58
C ASN A 143 -11.53 4.52 1.78
N GLN A 144 -12.82 4.21 1.97
CA GLN A 144 -13.32 2.85 2.18
C GLN A 144 -13.56 2.05 0.89
N GLN A 145 -13.20 2.59 -0.28
CA GLN A 145 -13.40 1.88 -1.56
C GLN A 145 -12.39 0.74 -1.76
N ALA A 146 -11.22 0.83 -1.14
CA ALA A 146 -10.16 -0.16 -1.23
C ALA A 146 -9.77 -0.68 0.16
N ASN A 147 -9.29 -1.92 0.23
CA ASN A 147 -8.82 -2.53 1.46
C ASN A 147 -7.64 -3.47 1.15
N TRP A 148 -6.87 -3.83 2.18
CA TRP A 148 -5.76 -4.78 2.08
C TRP A 148 -6.23 -6.18 1.65
N TRP A 149 -7.44 -6.57 2.09
CA TRP A 149 -8.15 -7.75 1.62
C TRP A 149 -9.26 -7.37 0.65
N CYS A 150 -9.95 -8.37 0.10
CA CYS A 150 -11.16 -8.14 -0.67
C CYS A 150 -12.18 -7.39 0.22
N PRO A 151 -12.52 -6.13 -0.11
CA PRO A 151 -13.43 -5.36 0.72
C PRO A 151 -14.84 -5.93 0.59
N ASP A 152 -15.54 -6.04 1.72
CA ASP A 152 -16.95 -6.42 1.81
C ASP A 152 -17.91 -5.24 1.57
N HIS A 153 -17.43 -4.01 1.82
CA HIS A 153 -18.17 -2.76 1.60
C HIS A 153 -19.46 -2.66 2.44
N ASP A 154 -19.57 -3.43 3.52
CA ASP A 154 -20.71 -3.43 4.46
C ASP A 154 -20.95 -2.04 5.08
N VAL A 155 -19.86 -1.29 5.24
CA VAL A 155 -19.82 0.04 5.85
C VAL A 155 -20.76 1.06 5.20
N TYR A 156 -21.02 0.93 3.89
CA TYR A 156 -21.90 1.86 3.17
C TYR A 156 -23.36 1.73 3.61
N GLU A 157 -23.81 0.54 4.01
CA GLU A 157 -25.16 0.36 4.56
C GLU A 157 -25.33 1.18 5.85
N TYR A 158 -24.32 1.15 6.72
CA TYR A 158 -24.32 1.94 7.95
C TYR A 158 -24.26 3.45 7.70
N TYR A 159 -23.67 3.90 6.59
CA TYR A 159 -23.69 5.32 6.21
C TYR A 159 -25.09 5.78 5.79
N GLU A 160 -25.84 4.94 5.07
CA GLU A 160 -27.24 5.24 4.75
C GLU A 160 -28.12 5.21 6.01
N GLN A 161 -27.90 4.26 6.93
CA GLN A 161 -28.57 4.25 8.23
C GLN A 161 -28.25 5.51 9.06
N LEU A 162 -26.99 5.95 9.07
CA LEU A 162 -26.56 7.18 9.75
C LEU A 162 -27.29 8.41 9.20
N LYS A 163 -27.46 8.48 7.87
CA LYS A 163 -28.17 9.55 7.17
C LYS A 163 -29.67 9.53 7.44
N ALA A 164 -30.27 8.35 7.54
CA ALA A 164 -31.71 8.18 7.78
C ALA A 164 -32.11 8.28 9.26
N LYS A 165 -31.15 8.25 10.19
CA LYS A 165 -31.42 8.17 11.63
C LYS A 165 -32.23 9.37 12.15
N SER A 166 -33.23 9.07 12.99
CA SER A 166 -34.04 10.04 13.73
C SER A 166 -34.01 9.73 15.24
N PRO A 167 -33.69 10.70 16.13
CA PRO A 167 -33.24 12.05 15.80
C PRO A 167 -31.88 12.04 15.09
N PRO A 168 -31.58 13.07 14.27
CA PRO A 168 -30.34 13.10 13.50
C PRO A 168 -29.10 13.18 14.39
N VAL A 169 -28.04 12.49 13.98
CA VAL A 169 -26.71 12.59 14.61
C VAL A 169 -26.02 13.82 14.04
N LYS A 170 -25.43 14.65 14.92
CA LYS A 170 -24.68 15.82 14.48
C LYS A 170 -23.34 15.38 13.86
N LEU A 171 -23.19 15.52 12.55
CA LEU A 171 -21.95 15.23 11.85
C LEU A 171 -21.12 16.51 11.68
N ARG A 172 -19.82 16.46 12.00
CA ARG A 172 -18.87 17.56 11.77
C ARG A 172 -17.66 17.05 11.01
N SER A 173 -17.07 17.87 10.14
CA SER A 173 -15.81 17.58 9.47
C SER A 173 -14.82 18.72 9.66
N SER A 174 -13.54 18.40 9.87
CA SER A 174 -12.45 19.39 9.95
C SER A 174 -11.63 19.50 8.65
N ALA A 175 -12.13 18.96 7.54
CA ALA A 175 -11.41 18.97 6.27
C ALA A 175 -11.20 20.41 5.76
N SER A 176 -9.95 20.75 5.43
CA SER A 176 -9.60 22.06 4.83
C SER A 176 -10.05 22.21 3.37
N ILE A 177 -10.51 21.12 2.75
CA ILE A 177 -11.00 21.08 1.37
C ILE A 177 -12.40 20.47 1.39
N ARG A 178 -13.32 21.06 0.61
CA ARG A 178 -14.66 20.52 0.42
C ARG A 178 -14.57 19.16 -0.29
N LEU A 179 -15.14 18.12 0.31
CA LEU A 179 -15.14 16.77 -0.26
C LEU A 179 -15.93 16.75 -1.58
N LEU A 180 -15.40 16.03 -2.58
CA LEU A 180 -15.84 16.11 -4.00
C LEU A 180 -17.09 15.30 -4.34
N HIS A 181 -17.61 14.51 -3.40
CA HIS A 181 -18.93 13.87 -3.57
C HIS A 181 -20.03 14.92 -3.43
N PRO A 182 -21.15 14.80 -4.18
CA PRO A 182 -22.30 15.68 -3.97
C PRO A 182 -22.61 15.67 -2.48
N PRO A 183 -22.86 16.84 -1.86
CA PRO A 183 -23.14 16.87 -0.44
C PRO A 183 -24.33 15.97 -0.22
N MET A 184 -24.11 14.79 0.38
CA MET A 184 -25.16 14.17 1.15
C MET A 184 -25.64 15.30 2.05
N SER A 185 -26.94 15.58 2.05
CA SER A 185 -27.59 16.64 2.83
C SER A 185 -27.30 16.59 4.35
N ILE A 186 -26.48 15.63 4.79
CA ILE A 186 -25.87 15.49 6.11
C ILE A 186 -24.69 16.43 6.38
N TRP A 187 -24.05 17.01 5.35
CA TRP A 187 -22.86 17.87 5.50
C TRP A 187 -23.22 19.34 5.77
N GLY A 188 -24.14 19.57 6.71
CA GLY A 188 -24.43 20.90 7.25
C GLY A 188 -23.28 21.40 8.14
N ALA A 189 -22.09 21.58 7.55
CA ALA A 189 -21.05 22.39 8.17
C ALA A 189 -21.20 23.81 7.62
N SER A 190 -21.81 24.68 8.42
CA SER A 190 -21.44 26.09 8.37
C SER A 190 -19.93 26.16 8.66
N MET A 191 -19.17 26.81 7.77
CA MET A 191 -17.86 27.35 8.13
C MET A 191 -17.99 28.29 9.33
#